data_AF-A0A1Y5TSY9-F1
#
_entry.id   AF-A0A1Y5TSY9-F1
#
_cell.length_a   1.000
_cell.length_b   1.000
_cell.length_c   1.000
_cell.angle_alpha   90.00
_cell.angle_beta   90.00
_cell.angle_gamma   90.00
#
_symmetry.space_group_name_H-M   'P 1'
#
loop_
_entity.id
_entity.type
_entity.pdbx_description
1 polymer ?
#
loop_
_entity_poly.entity_id
_entity_poly.type
_entity_poly.pdbx_seq_one_letter_code
_entity_poly.pdbx_strand_id
1 'polypeptide(L)'
;MKTGETHRVPLTDEMVAILEPLRALDSQFVFEGQKRHHPLSNMAMLMLLRRMAVEEVTVHGFRSTFRDWAGEVAEVPREVAQMSLAHKVGSDVERAYARSDLLEKRRALMAQWSQFVSSSCTKGNA
;
A
#
# COMPACT_ATOMS: atom_id res chain seq x y z
N MET A 1 9.75 -11.07 0.93
CA MET A 1 9.01 -11.58 -0.24
C MET A 1 9.49 -13.01 -0.50
N LYS A 2 8.59 -13.99 -0.63
CA LYS A 2 8.93 -15.43 -0.63
C LYS A 2 9.65 -15.94 -1.90
N THR A 3 9.84 -15.10 -2.93
CA THR A 3 10.31 -15.55 -4.26
C THR A 3 11.51 -14.79 -4.81
N GLY A 4 12.13 -13.88 -4.05
CA GLY A 4 13.31 -13.12 -4.51
C GLY A 4 13.06 -12.08 -5.61
N GLU A 5 11.86 -12.07 -6.21
CA GLU A 5 11.45 -11.09 -7.21
C GLU A 5 11.28 -9.70 -6.57
N THR A 6 11.94 -8.70 -7.15
CA THR A 6 11.84 -7.32 -6.69
C THR A 6 10.45 -6.77 -7.04
N HIS A 7 9.62 -6.52 -6.03
CA HIS A 7 8.34 -5.87 -6.22
C HIS A 7 8.48 -4.36 -5.99
N ARG A 8 8.28 -3.59 -7.06
CA ARG A 8 8.29 -2.13 -7.03
C ARG A 8 6.88 -1.62 -6.76
N VAL A 9 6.75 -0.57 -5.94
CA VAL A 9 5.48 0.14 -5.68
C VAL A 9 5.65 1.60 -6.09
N PRO A 10 4.84 2.14 -7.02
CA PRO A 10 4.83 3.57 -7.31
C PRO A 10 4.37 4.36 -6.08
N LEU A 11 5.18 5.32 -5.65
CA LEU A 11 4.80 6.25 -4.58
C LEU A 11 4.09 7.46 -5.18
N THR A 12 3.04 7.93 -4.49
CA THR A 12 2.33 9.18 -4.79
C THR A 12 2.88 10.32 -3.94
N ASP A 13 2.52 11.55 -4.27
CA ASP A 13 2.97 12.74 -3.51
C ASP A 13 2.51 12.67 -2.05
N GLU A 14 1.29 12.18 -1.77
CA GLU A 14 0.81 11.97 -0.39
C GLU A 14 1.62 10.93 0.36
N MET A 15 2.01 9.82 -0.30
CA MET A 15 2.89 8.81 0.32
C MET A 15 4.26 9.40 0.61
N VAL A 16 4.83 10.15 -0.34
CA VAL A 16 6.12 10.82 -0.15
C VAL A 16 6.05 11.83 0.99
N ALA A 17 4.98 12.61 1.10
CA ALA A 17 4.78 13.57 2.19
C ALA A 17 4.75 12.91 3.58
N ILE A 18 4.26 11.67 3.68
CA ILE A 18 4.31 10.89 4.93
C ILE A 18 5.71 10.37 5.22
N LEU A 19 6.44 9.95 4.18
CA LEU A 19 7.76 9.30 4.31
C LEU A 19 8.90 10.31 4.49
N GLU A 20 8.80 11.49 3.90
CA GLU A 20 9.85 12.51 3.89
C GLU A 20 10.33 12.89 5.31
N PRO A 21 9.43 13.20 6.27
CA PRO A 21 9.84 13.58 7.63
C PRO A 21 10.55 12.43 8.37
N LEU A 22 10.26 11.18 8.01
CA LEU A 22 10.85 10.01 8.66
C LEU A 22 12.35 9.88 8.36
N ARG A 23 12.85 10.49 7.27
CA ARG A 23 14.28 10.50 6.97
C ARG A 23 15.11 11.15 8.08
N ALA A 24 14.56 12.12 8.80
CA ALA A 24 15.24 12.80 9.89
C ALA A 24 15.57 11.88 11.09
N LEU A 25 14.94 10.69 11.16
CA LEU A 25 15.25 9.71 12.20
C LEU A 25 16.64 9.07 12.00
N ASP A 26 17.20 9.16 10.78
CA ASP A 26 18.48 8.58 10.39
C ASP A 26 18.57 7.09 10.76
N SER A 27 17.58 6.34 10.28
CA SER A 27 17.38 4.93 10.61
C SER A 27 17.55 4.04 9.40
N GLN A 28 18.04 2.83 9.62
CA GLN A 28 18.02 1.78 8.59
C GLN A 28 16.59 1.33 8.24
N PHE A 29 15.60 1.64 9.09
CA PHE A 29 14.20 1.29 8.88
C PHE A 29 13.40 2.53 8.48
N VAL A 30 12.55 2.42 7.46
CA VAL A 30 11.63 3.49 7.08
C VAL A 30 10.64 3.81 8.21
N PHE A 31 10.13 2.78 8.88
CA PHE A 31 9.25 2.91 10.04
C PHE A 31 9.98 2.40 11.29
N GLU A 32 10.49 3.33 12.08
CA GLU A 32 11.13 3.05 13.36
C GLU A 32 10.10 2.83 14.48
N GLY A 33 10.40 1.91 15.39
CA GLY A 33 9.60 1.66 16.58
C GLY A 33 9.90 2.65 17.71
N GLN A 34 9.34 2.37 18.89
CA GLN A 34 9.59 3.16 20.11
C GLN A 34 11.06 3.14 20.53
N LYS A 35 11.78 2.05 20.24
CA LYS A 35 13.21 1.93 20.54
C LYS A 35 14.02 2.42 19.34
N ARG A 36 14.95 3.33 19.60
CA ARG A 36 15.73 3.97 18.55
C ARG A 36 16.49 2.96 17.67
N HIS A 37 16.45 3.13 16.36
CA HIS A 37 17.05 2.26 15.34
C HIS A 37 16.57 0.81 15.32
N HIS A 38 15.38 0.53 15.88
CA HIS A 38 14.71 -0.77 15.79
C HIS A 38 13.43 -0.66 14.97
N PRO A 39 13.01 -1.74 14.27
CA PRO A 39 11.85 -1.68 13.39
C PRO A 39 10.56 -1.50 14.19
N LEU A 40 9.56 -0.91 13.56
CA LEU A 40 8.20 -0.88 14.07
C LEU A 40 7.67 -2.31 14.31
N SER A 41 7.04 -2.54 15.46
CA SER A 41 6.45 -3.84 15.80
C SER A 41 5.33 -4.23 14.82
N ASN A 42 5.24 -5.51 14.48
CA ASN A 42 4.13 -6.07 13.70
C ASN A 42 2.75 -5.78 14.33
N MET A 43 2.69 -5.56 15.65
CA MET A 43 1.45 -5.25 16.37
C MET A 43 1.09 -3.76 16.33
N ALA A 44 1.97 -2.88 15.86
CA ALA A 44 1.77 -1.44 15.95
C ALA A 44 0.48 -0.96 15.28
N MET A 45 0.20 -1.44 14.06
CA MET A 45 -1.02 -1.08 13.33
C MET A 45 -2.28 -1.64 14.00
N LEU A 46 -2.22 -2.86 14.53
CA LEU A 46 -3.34 -3.44 15.28
C LEU A 46 -3.64 -2.64 16.56
N MET A 47 -2.59 -2.27 17.32
CA MET A 47 -2.74 -1.46 18.52
C MET A 47 -3.20 -0.02 18.22
N LEU A 48 -2.85 0.51 17.04
CA LEU A 48 -3.38 1.80 16.58
C LEU A 48 -4.90 1.72 16.37
N LEU A 49 -5.39 0.73 15.62
CA LEU A 49 -6.83 0.54 15.39
C LEU A 49 -7.61 0.38 16.70
N ARG A 50 -7.08 -0.39 17.65
CA ARG A 50 -7.67 -0.53 19.00
C ARG A 50 -7.75 0.80 19.75
N ARG A 51 -6.68 1.60 19.72
CA ARG A 51 -6.67 2.94 20.36
C ARG A 51 -7.64 3.92 19.71
N MET A 52 -7.90 3.76 18.42
CA MET A 52 -8.92 4.52 17.69
C MET A 52 -10.34 4.00 17.93
N ALA A 53 -10.53 2.93 18.72
CA ALA A 53 -11.80 2.23 18.92
C ALA A 53 -12.45 1.76 17.60
N VAL A 54 -11.62 1.40 16.60
CA VAL A 54 -12.08 0.83 15.32
C VAL A 54 -11.93 -0.68 15.40
N GLU A 55 -13.04 -1.38 15.65
CA GLU A 55 -13.05 -2.83 15.90
C GLU A 55 -13.35 -3.68 14.65
N GLU A 56 -14.03 -3.10 13.66
CA GLU A 56 -14.46 -3.81 12.44
C GLU A 56 -13.39 -3.83 11.33
N VAL A 57 -12.28 -3.12 11.53
CA VAL A 57 -11.20 -3.01 10.54
C VAL A 57 -9.99 -3.84 10.98
N THR A 58 -9.39 -4.56 10.03
CA THR A 58 -8.14 -5.28 10.25
C THR A 58 -7.05 -4.77 9.32
N VAL A 59 -5.78 -5.01 9.69
CA VAL A 59 -4.63 -4.68 8.83
C VAL A 59 -4.73 -5.39 7.48
N HIS A 60 -5.23 -6.64 7.47
CA HIS A 60 -5.49 -7.37 6.23
C HIS A 60 -6.62 -6.75 5.41
N GLY A 61 -7.65 -6.23 6.10
CA GLY A 61 -8.80 -5.54 5.51
C GLY A 61 -8.39 -4.43 4.54
N PHE A 62 -7.40 -3.60 4.89
CA PHE A 62 -6.92 -2.52 3.99
C PHE A 62 -6.50 -3.03 2.60
N ARG A 63 -5.87 -4.21 2.52
CA ARG A 63 -5.46 -4.79 1.22
C ARG A 63 -6.65 -5.29 0.42
N SER A 64 -7.64 -5.88 1.09
CA SER A 64 -8.88 -6.30 0.46
C SER A 64 -9.68 -5.09 -0.05
N THR A 65 -9.80 -4.03 0.77
CA THR A 65 -10.46 -2.78 0.36
C THR A 65 -9.82 -2.17 -0.88
N PHE A 66 -8.49 -2.11 -0.96
CA PHE A 66 -7.81 -1.64 -2.17
C PHE A 66 -8.15 -2.50 -3.39
N ARG A 67 -8.12 -3.83 -3.25
CA ARG A 67 -8.44 -4.76 -4.34
C ARG A 67 -9.87 -4.57 -4.84
N ASP A 68 -10.83 -4.50 -3.92
CA ASP A 68 -12.25 -4.40 -4.23
C ASP A 68 -12.54 -3.05 -4.90
N TRP A 69 -12.01 -1.95 -4.33
CA TRP A 69 -12.08 -0.62 -4.96
C TRP A 69 -11.46 -0.60 -6.36
N ALA A 70 -10.29 -1.21 -6.54
CA ALA A 70 -9.62 -1.21 -7.84
C ALA A 70 -10.46 -1.93 -8.92
N GLY A 71 -11.16 -3.00 -8.55
CA GLY A 71 -12.03 -3.73 -9.47
C GLY A 71 -13.39 -3.07 -9.70
N GLU A 72 -14.02 -2.57 -8.65
CA GLU A 72 -15.41 -2.11 -8.68
C GLU A 72 -15.57 -0.62 -9.01
N VAL A 73 -14.57 0.21 -8.66
CA VAL A 73 -14.66 1.67 -8.78
C VAL A 73 -13.67 2.20 -9.82
N ALA A 74 -12.40 1.78 -9.74
CA ALA A 74 -11.38 2.22 -10.70
C ALA A 74 -11.46 1.45 -12.04
N GLU A 75 -12.26 0.38 -12.10
CA GLU A 75 -12.48 -0.47 -13.27
C GLU A 75 -11.18 -0.92 -13.97
N VAL A 76 -10.09 -1.11 -13.21
CA VAL A 76 -8.82 -1.52 -13.79
C VAL A 76 -8.78 -3.03 -14.05
N PRO A 77 -8.00 -3.50 -15.03
CA PRO A 77 -7.82 -4.93 -15.25
C PRO A 77 -7.31 -5.63 -13.99
N ARG A 78 -7.89 -6.80 -13.69
CA ARG A 78 -7.52 -7.63 -12.52
C ARG A 78 -6.01 -7.82 -12.38
N GLU A 79 -5.30 -8.00 -13.49
CA GLU A 79 -3.85 -8.14 -13.49
C GLU A 79 -3.14 -6.93 -12.84
N VAL A 80 -3.54 -5.70 -13.19
CA VAL A 80 -2.94 -4.47 -12.66
C VAL A 80 -3.19 -4.35 -11.15
N ALA A 81 -4.40 -4.65 -10.70
CA ALA A 81 -4.76 -4.61 -9.28
C ALA A 81 -3.98 -5.66 -8.46
N GLN A 82 -3.93 -6.90 -8.95
CA GLN A 82 -3.26 -8.01 -8.27
C GLN A 82 -1.74 -7.83 -8.26
N MET A 83 -1.14 -7.39 -9.37
CA MET A 83 0.29 -7.08 -9.43
C MET A 83 0.65 -5.92 -8.51
N SER A 84 -0.25 -4.94 -8.29
CA SER A 84 -0.04 -3.86 -7.31
C SER A 84 0.02 -4.36 -5.87
N LEU A 85 -0.57 -5.51 -5.59
CA LEU A 85 -0.52 -6.18 -4.30
C LEU A 85 0.62 -7.21 -4.18
N ALA A 86 1.54 -7.27 -5.16
CA ALA A 86 2.59 -8.29 -5.24
C ALA A 86 2.06 -9.73 -5.35
N HIS A 87 0.81 -9.90 -5.80
CA HIS A 87 0.27 -11.21 -6.07
C HIS A 87 0.77 -11.71 -7.43
N LYS A 88 1.00 -13.03 -7.52
CA LYS A 88 1.32 -13.67 -8.80
C LYS A 88 0.04 -13.77 -9.63
N VAL A 89 0.14 -13.36 -10.89
CA VAL A 89 -0.97 -13.44 -11.87
C VAL A 89 -0.52 -14.32 -13.03
N GLY A 90 -1.42 -15.15 -13.54
CA GLY A 90 -1.14 -16.08 -14.64
C GLY A 90 -0.34 -17.32 -14.24
N SER A 91 -0.30 -18.28 -15.15
CA SER A 91 0.49 -19.49 -15.09
C SER A 91 1.99 -19.21 -15.12
N ASP A 92 2.80 -20.21 -14.77
CA ASP A 92 4.26 -20.09 -14.80
C ASP A 92 4.78 -19.76 -16.22
N VAL A 93 4.10 -20.29 -17.24
CA VAL A 93 4.39 -20.02 -18.66
C VAL A 93 4.08 -18.55 -19.00
N GLU A 94 2.88 -18.07 -18.68
CA GLU A 94 2.48 -16.68 -18.96
C GLU A 94 3.42 -15.67 -18.28
N ARG A 95 3.83 -15.93 -17.02
CA ARG A 95 4.76 -15.07 -16.29
C ARG A 95 6.18 -15.08 -16.88
N ALA A 96 6.62 -16.21 -17.45
CA ALA A 96 7.91 -16.27 -18.15
C ALA A 96 7.93 -15.40 -19.42
N TYR A 97 6.78 -15.20 -20.06
CA TYR A 97 6.63 -14.32 -21.22
C TYR A 97 6.28 -12.87 -20.87
N ALA A 98 5.79 -12.60 -19.66
CA ALA A 98 5.49 -11.25 -19.19
C ALA A 98 6.78 -10.44 -18.97
N ARG A 99 7.12 -9.57 -19.93
CA ARG A 99 8.35 -8.75 -19.90
C ARG A 99 8.24 -7.45 -19.09
N SER A 100 7.07 -7.16 -18.50
CA SER A 100 6.79 -5.90 -17.82
C SER A 100 6.02 -6.14 -16.52
N ASP A 101 6.32 -5.37 -15.48
CA ASP A 101 5.58 -5.35 -14.22
C ASP A 101 4.40 -4.34 -14.23
N LEU A 102 4.05 -3.84 -15.43
CA LEU A 102 2.98 -2.88 -15.69
C LEU A 102 3.11 -1.58 -14.88
N LEU A 103 4.34 -1.15 -14.57
CA LEU A 103 4.62 -0.07 -13.60
C LEU A 103 3.83 1.21 -13.87
N GLU A 104 3.72 1.67 -15.11
CA GLU A 104 3.00 2.92 -15.44
C GLU A 104 1.49 2.79 -15.28
N LYS A 105 0.90 1.63 -15.59
CA LYS A 105 -0.53 1.37 -15.29
C LYS A 105 -0.78 1.35 -13.79
N ARG A 106 0.15 0.75 -13.03
CA ARG A 106 0.10 0.71 -11.57
C ARG A 106 0.30 2.10 -10.97
N ARG A 107 1.13 2.96 -11.58
CA ARG A 107 1.31 4.37 -11.17
C ARG A 107 0.00 5.15 -11.30
N ALA A 108 -0.68 5.04 -12.43
CA ALA A 108 -1.98 5.67 -12.64
C ALA A 108 -3.02 5.17 -11.61
N LEU A 109 -3.04 3.86 -11.34
CA LEU A 109 -3.92 3.29 -10.30
C LEU A 109 -3.59 3.81 -8.90
N MET A 110 -2.31 3.89 -8.51
CA MET A 110 -1.91 4.42 -7.22
C MET A 110 -2.28 5.89 -7.06
N ALA A 111 -2.15 6.71 -8.12
CA ALA A 111 -2.56 8.11 -8.11
C ALA A 111 -4.07 8.25 -7.86
N GLN A 112 -4.90 7.48 -8.57
CA GLN A 112 -6.35 7.46 -8.36
C GLN A 112 -6.73 7.00 -6.94
N TRP A 113 -6.05 5.95 -6.44
CA TRP A 113 -6.27 5.46 -5.08
C TRP A 113 -5.93 6.53 -4.04
N SER A 114 -4.78 7.18 -4.20
CA SER A 114 -4.33 8.25 -3.31
C SER A 114 -5.36 9.38 -3.23
N GLN A 115 -5.84 9.85 -4.39
CA GLN A 115 -6.88 10.86 -4.48
C GLN A 115 -8.18 10.38 -3.81
N PHE A 116 -8.60 9.14 -4.04
CA PHE A 116 -9.82 8.60 -3.44
C PHE A 116 -9.75 8.61 -1.92
N VAL A 117 -8.67 8.12 -1.31
CA VAL A 117 -8.54 8.04 0.15
C VAL A 117 -8.19 9.38 0.81
N SER A 118 -7.59 10.33 0.08
CA SER A 118 -7.23 11.65 0.62
C SER A 118 -8.33 12.71 0.42
N SER A 119 -9.22 12.53 -0.55
CA SER A 119 -10.27 13.50 -0.91
C SER A 119 -11.35 13.72 0.15
N SER A 120 -11.48 12.85 1.15
CA SER A 120 -12.59 12.86 2.11
C SER A 120 -12.29 13.54 3.46
N CYS A 121 -11.21 14.34 3.57
CA CYS A 121 -11.07 15.23 4.73
C CYS A 121 -11.94 16.48 4.58
N THR A 122 -13.26 16.30 4.48
CA THR A 122 -14.20 17.35 4.88
C THR A 122 -14.09 17.44 6.40
N LYS A 123 -13.50 18.53 6.89
CA LYS A 123 -13.43 18.86 8.32
C LYS A 123 -14.82 18.67 8.95
N GLY A 124 -14.98 17.60 9.72
CA GLY A 124 -16.11 17.45 10.64
C GLY A 124 -16.10 18.63 11.61
N ASN A 125 -17.27 19.20 11.82
CA ASN A 125 -17.53 20.48 12.48
C ASN A 125 -16.82 20.69 13.83
N ALA A 126 -16.56 21.97 14.08
CA ALA A 126 -16.12 22.59 15.34
C ALA A 126 -16.97 22.21 16.55
#